data_AF-A0A0N1NAD9-F1
#
_entry.id   AF-A0A0N1NAD9-F1
#
_cell.length_a   1.000
_cell.length_b   1.000
_cell.length_c   1.000
_cell.angle_alpha   90.00
_cell.angle_beta   90.00
_cell.angle_gamma   90.00
#
_symmetry.space_group_name_H-M   'P 1'
#
loop_
_entity.id
_entity.type
_entity.pdbx_description
1 polymer ?
#
loop_
_entity_poly.entity_id
_entity_poly.type
_entity_poly.pdbx_seq_one_letter_code
_entity_poly.pdbx_strand_id
1 'polypeptide(L)'
;MVTGSTSFGATDQLRQLLVEHGARWVVDAVAVGPGHPQLLAQLPDRRWIVGLPGNPYAALTAAHTLLAPLLAGLTGRPLPALPRIPLTGDITAAPGVPG
;
A
#
# COMPACT_ATOMS: atom_id res chain seq x y z
N MET A 1 -2.98 -8.44 7.70
CA MET A 1 -2.81 -6.98 7.72
C MET A 1 -1.91 -6.64 8.90
N VAL A 2 -0.77 -6.01 8.65
CA VAL A 2 0.11 -5.51 9.71
C VAL A 2 -0.11 -4.01 9.80
N THR A 3 -0.50 -3.53 10.98
CA THR A 3 -0.71 -2.10 11.27
C THR A 3 0.31 -1.64 12.30
N GLY A 4 0.96 -0.49 12.08
CA GLY A 4 1.74 0.17 13.14
C GLY A 4 3.25 -0.09 13.16
N SER A 5 3.88 -0.42 12.02
CA SER A 5 5.33 -0.70 11.94
C SER A 5 6.12 0.40 11.20
N THR A 6 5.92 1.68 11.55
CA THR A 6 6.55 2.84 10.87
C THR A 6 7.65 3.58 11.62
N SER A 7 8.37 2.93 12.53
CA SER A 7 9.80 3.30 12.57
C SER A 7 10.41 2.76 11.29
N PHE A 8 11.28 3.51 10.62
CA PHE A 8 11.97 3.10 9.39
C PHE A 8 12.45 1.63 9.45
N GLY A 9 12.89 1.15 10.62
CA GLY A 9 13.31 -0.23 10.86
C GLY A 9 12.21 -1.31 10.96
N ALA A 10 10.95 -0.98 11.27
CA ALA A 10 9.90 -2.00 11.42
C ALA A 10 9.29 -2.42 10.07
N THR A 11 9.38 -1.57 9.05
CA THR A 11 9.11 -1.97 7.66
C THR A 11 10.24 -2.87 7.13
N ASP A 12 11.50 -2.55 7.42
CA ASP A 12 12.63 -3.41 7.06
C ASP A 12 12.57 -4.80 7.72
N GLN A 13 12.18 -4.88 8.99
CA GLN A 13 11.95 -6.16 9.68
C GLN A 13 10.87 -6.99 8.98
N LEU A 14 9.76 -6.37 8.58
CA LEU A 14 8.70 -7.06 7.83
C LEU A 14 9.22 -7.54 6.47
N ARG A 15 10.03 -6.74 5.76
CA ARG A 15 10.65 -7.13 4.49
C ARG A 15 11.58 -8.34 4.67
N GLN A 16 12.44 -8.32 5.68
CA GLN A 16 13.35 -9.42 5.96
C GLN A 16 12.58 -10.71 6.29
N LEU A 17 11.58 -10.63 7.17
CA LEU A 17 10.74 -11.78 7.52
C LEU A 17 10.02 -12.37 6.30
N LEU A 18 9.53 -11.53 5.40
CA LEU A 18 8.86 -11.98 4.18
C LEU A 18 9.84 -12.70 3.23
N VAL A 19 11.06 -12.20 3.09
CA VAL A 19 12.12 -12.86 2.30
C VAL A 19 12.48 -14.22 2.91
N GLU A 20 12.66 -14.28 4.23
CA GLU A 20 12.98 -15.52 4.96
C GLU A 20 11.88 -16.60 4.80
N HIS A 21 10.62 -16.17 4.68
CA HIS A 21 9.47 -17.07 4.51
C HIS A 21 9.14 -17.37 3.03
N GLY A 22 10.02 -17.01 2.10
CA GLY A 22 9.85 -17.28 0.67
C GLY A 22 8.66 -16.54 0.04
N ALA A 23 8.29 -15.38 0.59
CA ALA A 23 7.21 -14.58 0.05
C ALA A 23 7.58 -14.04 -1.34
N ARG A 24 6.63 -14.09 -2.26
CA ARG A 24 6.71 -13.42 -3.55
C ARG A 24 6.28 -11.96 -3.39
N TRP A 25 7.17 -11.04 -3.74
CA TRP A 25 6.86 -9.62 -3.83
C TRP A 25 5.94 -9.33 -5.02
N VAL A 26 4.89 -8.55 -4.77
CA VAL A 26 3.92 -8.12 -5.81
C VAL A 26 3.96 -6.59 -5.96
N VAL A 27 4.04 -5.86 -4.84
CA VAL A 27 4.33 -4.42 -4.84
C VAL A 27 5.35 -4.14 -3.74
N ASP A 28 6.49 -3.59 -4.14
CA ASP A 28 7.60 -3.34 -3.22
C ASP A 28 7.50 -1.98 -2.51
N ALA A 29 6.99 -0.99 -3.24
CA ALA A 29 6.63 0.33 -2.75
C ALA A 29 5.58 0.94 -3.69
N VAL A 30 4.87 1.95 -3.21
CA VAL A 30 4.02 2.80 -4.05
C VAL A 30 4.51 4.23 -3.88
N ALA A 31 4.80 4.89 -5.00
CA ALA A 31 5.16 6.30 -5.03
C ALA A 31 3.90 7.16 -4.79
N VAL A 32 3.54 7.34 -3.52
CA VAL A 32 2.40 8.17 -3.13
C VAL A 32 2.74 9.05 -1.93
N GLY A 33 2.23 10.29 -1.96
CA GLY A 33 2.31 11.23 -0.86
C GLY A 33 0.92 11.67 -0.41
N PRO A 34 0.56 11.57 0.89
CA PRO A 34 1.19 10.77 1.95
C PRO A 34 0.86 9.26 1.81
N GLY A 35 1.78 8.36 2.12
CA GLY A 35 1.51 6.90 2.02
C GLY A 35 2.72 5.98 1.86
N HIS A 36 3.93 6.52 1.70
CA HIS A 36 5.17 5.75 1.67
C HIS A 36 5.62 5.36 3.10
N PRO A 37 6.15 4.15 3.35
CA PRO A 37 6.19 2.95 2.50
C PRO A 37 4.95 2.04 2.69
N GLN A 38 4.48 1.44 1.60
CA GLN A 38 3.41 0.43 1.61
C GLN A 38 3.81 -0.76 0.73
N LEU A 39 3.48 -1.99 1.13
CA LEU A 39 3.92 -3.21 0.44
C LEU A 39 2.83 -4.26 0.31
N LEU A 40 2.98 -5.10 -0.71
CA LEU A 40 2.13 -6.26 -0.99
C LEU A 40 2.99 -7.46 -1.35
N ALA A 41 2.84 -8.54 -0.58
CA ALA A 41 3.50 -9.81 -0.83
C ALA A 41 2.52 -10.99 -0.70
N GLN A 42 2.85 -12.10 -1.35
CA GLN A 42 2.11 -13.35 -1.26
C GLN A 42 3.02 -14.45 -0.70
N LEU A 43 2.55 -15.15 0.32
CA LEU A 43 3.24 -16.31 0.90
C LEU A 43 3.09 -17.56 0.02
N PRO A 44 3.96 -18.58 0.15
CA PRO A 44 3.86 -19.83 -0.61
C PRO A 44 2.52 -20.56 -0.46
N ASP A 45 1.86 -20.39 0.68
CA ASP A 45 0.52 -20.92 0.99
C ASP A 45 -0.63 -20.05 0.44
N ARG A 46 -0.33 -19.10 -0.45
CA ARG A 46 -1.25 -18.19 -1.13
C ARG A 46 -1.89 -17.11 -0.25
N ARG A 47 -1.50 -16.99 1.02
CA ARG A 47 -1.94 -15.89 1.87
C ARG A 47 -1.31 -14.58 1.44
N TRP A 48 -2.09 -13.50 1.55
CA TRP A 48 -1.65 -12.16 1.18
C TRP A 48 -1.25 -11.35 2.41
N ILE A 49 -0.10 -10.69 2.31
CA ILE A 49 0.39 -9.76 3.33
C ILE A 49 0.37 -8.36 2.74
N VAL A 50 -0.39 -7.48 3.41
CA VAL A 50 -0.43 -6.04 3.13
C VAL A 50 0.21 -5.34 4.33
N GLY A 51 1.30 -4.61 4.07
CA GLY A 51 1.96 -3.76 5.05
C GLY A 51 1.43 -2.34 4.93
N LEU A 52 0.78 -1.84 5.98
CA LEU A 52 0.24 -0.49 6.03
C LEU A 52 1.14 0.42 6.88
N PRO A 53 1.34 1.67 6.45
CA PRO A 53 1.99 2.68 7.30
C PRO A 53 1.27 2.83 8.65
N GLY A 54 1.99 3.18 9.72
CA GLY A 54 1.42 3.52 11.02
C GLY A 54 0.87 4.95 11.09
N ASN A 55 1.22 5.84 10.15
CA ASN A 55 0.52 7.11 10.00
C ASN A 55 -0.90 6.84 9.44
N PRO A 56 -1.97 7.27 10.12
CA PRO A 56 -3.35 6.95 9.72
C PRO A 56 -3.74 7.48 8.34
N TYR A 57 -3.25 8.66 7.94
CA TYR A 57 -3.48 9.19 6.59
C TYR A 57 -2.79 8.34 5.53
N ALA A 58 -1.54 7.95 5.81
CA ALA A 58 -0.77 7.08 4.94
C ALA A 58 -1.37 5.66 4.86
N ALA A 59 -1.91 5.14 5.96
CA ALA A 59 -2.62 3.87 6.02
C ALA A 59 -3.90 3.90 5.19
N LEU A 60 -4.65 5.00 5.24
CA LEU A 60 -5.86 5.19 4.43
C LEU A 60 -5.52 5.22 2.94
N THR A 61 -4.49 5.97 2.55
CA THR A 61 -3.98 5.96 1.18
C THR A 61 -3.61 4.54 0.76
N ALA A 62 -2.85 3.82 1.58
CA ALA A 62 -2.42 2.46 1.27
C ALA A 62 -3.59 1.47 1.17
N ALA A 63 -4.62 1.64 1.99
CA ALA A 63 -5.84 0.85 1.89
C ALA A 63 -6.55 1.06 0.53
N HIS A 64 -6.59 2.29 0.03
CA HIS A 64 -7.19 2.59 -1.26
C HIS A 64 -6.32 2.14 -2.45
N THR A 65 -4.99 2.22 -2.33
CA THR A 65 -4.07 1.89 -3.43
C THR A 65 -3.65 0.43 -3.51
N LEU A 66 -3.72 -0.33 -2.41
CA LEU A 66 -3.33 -1.75 -2.37
C LEU A 66 -4.46 -2.68 -1.88
N LEU A 67 -5.05 -2.39 -0.71
CA LEU A 67 -6.01 -3.31 -0.10
C LEU A 67 -7.30 -3.44 -0.92
N ALA A 68 -7.89 -2.33 -1.35
CA ALA A 68 -9.10 -2.35 -2.16
C ALA A 68 -8.90 -3.06 -3.51
N PRO A 69 -7.84 -2.80 -4.30
CA PRO A 69 -7.52 -3.58 -5.50
C PRO A 69 -7.28 -5.07 -5.24
N LEU A 70 -6.57 -5.41 -4.16
CA LEU A 70 -6.35 -6.81 -3.79
C LEU A 70 -7.70 -7.52 -3.53
N LEU A 71 -8.57 -6.93 -2.72
CA LEU A 71 -9.88 -7.50 -2.41
C LEU A 71 -10.78 -7.59 -3.64
N ALA A 72 -10.76 -6.59 -4.52
CA ALA A 72 -11.49 -6.61 -5.77
C ALA A 72 -11.03 -7.78 -6.66
N GLY A 73 -9.73 -7.94 -6.85
CA GLY A 73 -9.15 -9.07 -7.60
C GLY A 73 -9.46 -10.43 -7.00
N LEU A 74 -9.36 -10.57 -5.67
CA LEU A 74 -9.66 -11.83 -4.96
C LEU A 74 -11.14 -12.23 -5.02
N THR A 75 -12.03 -11.25 -5.11
CA THR A 75 -13.49 -11.48 -5.15
C THR A 75 -14.06 -11.45 -6.57
N GLY A 76 -13.21 -11.27 -7.60
CA GLY A 76 -13.65 -11.13 -8.99
C GLY A 76 -14.52 -9.89 -9.24
N ARG A 77 -14.39 -8.86 -8.40
CA ARG A 77 -15.15 -7.62 -8.50
C ARG A 77 -14.37 -6.56 -9.26
N PRO A 78 -15.06 -5.67 -10.01
CA PRO A 78 -14.41 -4.52 -10.62
C PRO A 78 -13.95 -3.52 -9.55
N LEU A 79 -12.91 -2.76 -9.87
CA LEU A 79 -12.52 -1.60 -9.07
C LEU A 79 -13.58 -0.50 -9.20
N PRO A 80 -13.96 0.19 -8.10
CA PRO A 80 -14.85 1.33 -8.19
C PRO A 80 -14.20 2.44 -9.01
N ALA A 81 -14.98 3.06 -9.90
CA ALA A 81 -14.53 4.22 -10.66
C ALA A 81 -14.28 5.41 -9.72
N LEU A 82 -13.18 6.14 -9.96
CA LEU A 82 -12.90 7.34 -9.19
C LEU A 82 -13.89 8.46 -9.59
N PRO A 83 -14.54 9.13 -8.62
CA PRO A 83 -15.42 10.24 -8.91
C PRO A 83 -14.61 11.40 -9.50
N ARG A 84 -15.20 12.08 -10.49
CA ARG A 84 -14.66 13.32 -11.06
C ARG A 84 -15.44 14.48 -10.48
N ILE A 85 -14.76 15.38 -9.79
CA ILE A 85 -15.37 16.56 -9.18
C ILE A 85 -14.71 17.83 -9.76
N PRO A 86 -15.49 18.90 -10.02
CA PRO A 86 -14.91 20.16 -10.45
C PRO A 86 -14.03 20.74 -9.34
N LEU A 87 -12.90 21.31 -9.74
CA LEU A 87 -12.00 21.95 -8.81
C LEU A 87 -12.46 23.39 -8.53
N THR A 88 -12.72 23.72 -7.27
CA THR A 88 -13.25 25.05 -6.86
C THR A 88 -12.19 25.99 -6.29
N GLY A 89 -10.91 25.60 -6.29
CA GLY A 89 -9.79 26.42 -5.81
C GLY A 89 -8.46 25.89 -6.33
N ASP A 90 -7.39 26.67 -6.19
CA ASP A 90 -6.08 26.27 -6.72
C ASP A 90 -5.46 25.13 -5.90
N ILE A 91 -4.86 24.17 -6.59
CA ILE A 91 -4.10 23.06 -5.97
C ILE A 91 -2.65 23.14 -6.45
N THR A 92 -1.72 23.20 -5.50
CA THR A 92 -0.31 22.92 -5.77
C THR A 92 -0.06 21.43 -5.58
N ALA A 93 0.23 20.71 -6.67
CA ALA A 93 0.67 19.33 -6.57
C ALA A 93 2.05 19.28 -5.90
N ALA A 94 2.21 18.42 -4.89
CA ALA A 94 3.54 18.13 -4.37
C ALA A 94 4.38 17.45 -5.46
N PRO A 95 5.69 17.77 -5.58
CA PRO A 95 6.57 17.04 -6.48
C PRO A 95 6.55 15.54 -6.12
N GLY A 96 6.54 14.68 -7.14
CA GLY A 96 6.50 13.23 -6.95
C GLY A 96 7.64 12.74 -6.07
N VAL A 97 7.38 11.76 -5.20
CA VAL A 97 8.43 11.11 -4.41
C VAL A 97 9.33 10.34 -5.38
N PRO A 98 10.66 10.57 -5.41
CA PRO A 98 11.57 9.79 -6.24
C PRO A 98 11.52 8.32 -5.81
N GLY A 99 11.50 7.42 -6.81
CA GLY A 99 11.41 5.96 -6.63
C GLY A 99 12.71 5.31 -6.21
#